data_AF-A0A2E4G3S2-F1
#
_entry.id   AF-A0A2E4G3S2-F1
#
_cell.length_a   1.000
_cell.length_b   1.000
_cell.length_c   1.000
_cell.angle_alpha   90.00
_cell.angle_beta   90.00
_cell.angle_gamma   90.00
#
_symmetry.space_group_name_H-M   'P 1'
#
loop_
_entity.id
_entity.type
_entity.pdbx_description
1 polymer ?
#
loop_
_entity_poly.entity_id
_entity_poly.type
_entity_poly.pdbx_seq_one_letter_code
_entity_poly.pdbx_strand_id
1 'polypeptide(L)' 'MKFKSILLLIFSALIAIIAIQNAQAIEVKFLLWKFSASQILVILGSFGLGLLGGILISMIRDGKNNSKDSD' A
#
# COMPACT_ATOMS: atom_id res chain seq x y z
N MET A 1 10.54 -7.18 37.96
CA MET A 1 9.55 -6.26 37.34
C MET A 1 8.27 -7.04 37.07
N LYS A 2 7.09 -6.44 37.25
CA LYS A 2 5.81 -7.14 37.02
C LYS A 2 5.68 -7.47 35.53
N PHE A 3 5.26 -8.70 35.18
CA PHE A 3 5.09 -9.14 33.78
C PHE A 3 4.22 -8.20 32.93
N LYS A 4 3.21 -7.57 33.55
CA LYS A 4 2.38 -6.55 32.90
C LYS A 4 3.18 -5.34 32.42
N SER A 5 4.20 -4.92 33.18
CA SER A 5 5.05 -3.78 32.84
C SER A 5 6.00 -4.09 31.67
N ILE A 6 6.55 -5.32 31.60
CA ILE A 6 7.40 -5.70 30.46
C ILE A 6 6.57 -5.79 29.18
N LEU A 7 5.34 -6.33 29.27
CA LEU A 7 4.44 -6.42 28.14
C LEU A 7 4.02 -5.03 27.62
N LEU A 8 3.74 -4.09 28.53
CA LEU A 8 3.44 -2.71 28.18
C LEU A 8 4.62 -2.03 27.48
N LEU A 9 5.84 -2.27 27.96
CA LEU A 9 7.06 -1.70 27.37
C LEU A 9 7.27 -2.22 25.94
N ILE A 10 7.12 -3.53 25.72
CA ILE A 10 7.22 -4.15 24.39
C ILE A 10 6.18 -3.56 23.45
N PHE A 11 4.93 -3.44 23.91
CA PHE A 11 3.85 -2.88 23.09
C PHE A 11 4.09 -1.42 22.71
N SER A 12 4.56 -0.61 23.67
CA SER A 12 4.95 0.78 23.43
C SER A 12 6.08 0.89 22.40
N ALA A 13 7.11 0.04 22.53
CA ALA A 13 8.23 0.01 21.59
C ALA A 13 7.76 -0.37 20.17
N LEU A 14 6.86 -1.33 20.02
CA LEU A 14 6.28 -1.69 18.72
C LEU A 14 5.55 -0.52 18.06
N ILE A 15 4.72 0.20 18.82
CA ILE A 15 4.00 1.38 18.30
C ILE A 15 5.00 2.45 17.86
N ALA A 16 6.02 2.74 18.68
CA ALA A 16 7.04 3.73 18.34
C ALA A 16 7.80 3.36 17.05
N ILE A 17 8.16 2.08 16.89
CA ILE A 17 8.85 1.58 15.69
C ILE A 17 7.95 1.73 14.45
N ILE A 18 6.65 1.43 14.55
CA ILE A 18 5.70 1.61 13.45
C ILE A 18 5.55 3.09 13.10
N ALA A 19 5.44 3.96 14.11
CA ALA A 19 5.30 5.40 13.91
C ALA A 19 6.53 6.01 13.23
N ILE A 20 7.74 5.62 13.67
CA ILE A 20 8.99 6.10 13.07
C ILE A 20 9.07 5.66 11.61
N GLN A 21 8.85 4.37 11.32
CA GLN A 21 8.88 3.87 9.94
C GLN A 21 7.83 4.53 9.05
N ASN A 22 6.66 4.84 9.60
CA ASN A 22 5.61 5.56 8.89
C ASN A 22 5.99 7.02 8.56
N ALA A 23 6.76 7.66 9.46
CA ALA A 23 7.22 9.04 9.32
C ALA A 23 8.48 9.19 8.45
N GLN A 24 9.24 8.11 8.24
CA GLN A 24 10.40 8.15 7.35
C GLN A 24 9.96 8.31 5.88
N ALA A 25 10.61 9.23 5.18
CA ALA A 25 10.51 9.31 3.73
C ALA A 25 11.38 8.22 3.11
N ILE A 26 10.81 7.43 2.20
CA ILE A 26 11.50 6.38 1.46
C ILE A 26 11.77 6.84 0.02
N GLU A 27 12.92 6.47 -0.50
CA GLU A 27 13.25 6.68 -1.91
C GLU A 27 12.67 5.53 -2.74
N VAL A 28 11.71 5.84 -3.61
CA VAL A 28 11.14 4.89 -4.56
C VAL A 28 11.89 5.03 -5.88
N LYS A 29 12.42 3.92 -6.40
CA LYS A 29 13.08 3.85 -7.70
C LYS A 29 12.26 2.95 -8.61
N PHE A 30 11.81 3.49 -9.74
CA PHE A 30 10.97 2.78 -10.72
C PHE A 30 11.47 3.01 -12.14
N LEU A 31 11.95 1.95 -12.80
CA LEU A 31 12.63 1.97 -14.10
C LEU A 31 13.71 3.06 -14.20
N LEU A 32 13.36 4.24 -14.72
CA LEU A 32 14.24 5.39 -14.94
C LEU A 32 13.95 6.56 -14.00
N TRP A 33 12.91 6.47 -13.18
CA TRP A 33 12.49 7.54 -12.29
C TRP A 33 12.77 7.22 -10.83
N LYS A 34 13.09 8.25 -10.05
CA LYS A 34 13.26 8.17 -8.61
C LYS A 34 12.56 9.34 -7.95
N PHE A 35 11.90 9.09 -6.84
CA PHE A 35 11.27 10.12 -6.03
C PHE A 35 11.29 9.72 -4.56
N SER A 36 11.16 10.70 -3.67
CA SER A 36 11.06 10.46 -2.23
C SER A 36 9.65 10.80 -1.75
N ALA A 37 9.03 9.90 -1.01
CA ALA A 37 7.71 10.09 -0.42
C ALA A 37 7.61 9.33 0.90
N SER A 38 6.64 9.68 1.75
CA SER A 38 6.41 8.92 2.99
C SER A 38 5.96 7.49 2.68
N GLN A 39 6.36 6.54 3.52
CA GLN A 39 6.06 5.11 3.33
C GLN A 39 4.54 4.86 3.17
N ILE A 40 3.70 5.57 3.94
CA ILE A 40 2.24 5.44 3.86
C ILE A 40 1.70 5.89 2.51
N LEU A 41 2.22 6.98 1.93
CA LEU A 41 1.78 7.49 0.63
C LEU A 41 2.13 6.51 -0.49
N VAL A 42 3.29 5.87 -0.41
CA VAL A 42 3.72 4.87 -1.39
C VAL A 42 2.82 3.62 -1.31
N ILE A 43 2.54 3.12 -0.11
CA ILE A 43 1.66 1.96 0.08
C ILE A 43 0.24 2.27 -0.40
N LEU A 44 -0.34 3.37 0.07
CA LEU A 44 -1.73 3.73 -0.26
C LEU A 44 -1.87 4.08 -1.74
N GLY A 45 -0.90 4.80 -2.30
CA GLY A 45 -0.86 5.16 -3.71
C GLY A 45 -0.73 3.94 -4.62
N SER A 46 0.21 3.03 -4.33
CA SER A 46 0.39 1.81 -5.14
C SER A 46 -0.80 0.87 -5.06
N PHE A 47 -1.38 0.70 -3.87
CA PHE A 47 -2.61 -0.06 -3.69
C PHE A 47 -3.78 0.56 -4.46
N GLY A 48 -3.98 1.88 -4.35
CA GLY A 48 -5.02 2.60 -5.07
C GLY A 48 -4.86 2.48 -6.60
N LEU A 49 -3.65 2.67 -7.12
CA LEU A 49 -3.36 2.50 -8.55
C LEU A 49 -3.61 1.05 -9.01
N GLY A 50 -3.25 0.06 -8.20
CA GLY A 50 -3.52 -1.35 -8.48
C GLY A 50 -5.01 -1.67 -8.53
N LEU A 51 -5.79 -1.16 -7.57
CA LEU A 51 -7.25 -1.31 -7.56
C LEU A 51 -7.89 -0.66 -8.80
N LEU A 52 -7.51 0.58 -9.11
CA LEU A 52 -8.04 1.29 -10.28
C LEU A 52 -7.69 0.55 -11.59
N GLY A 53 -6.46 0.07 -11.72
CA GLY A 53 -6.04 -0.75 -12.85
C GLY A 53 -6.85 -2.04 -12.98
N GLY A 54 -7.07 -2.76 -11.87
CA GLY A 54 -7.88 -3.98 -11.84
C GLY A 54 -9.34 -3.74 -12.26
N ILE A 55 -9.94 -2.66 -11.76
CA ILE A 55 -11.31 -2.25 -12.14
C ILE A 55 -11.38 -1.96 -13.64
N LEU A 56 -10.43 -1.18 -14.16
CA LEU A 56 -10.41 -0.83 -15.58
C LEU A 56 -10.27 -2.06 -16.48
N ILE A 57 -9.41 -3.01 -16.09
CA ILE A 57 -9.25 -4.29 -16.81
C ILE A 57 -10.56 -5.10 -16.78
N SER A 58 -11.27 -5.14 -15.65
CA SER A 58 -12.55 -5.83 -15.57
C SER A 58 -13.57 -5.21 -16.53
N MET A 59 -13.70 -3.87 -16.54
CA MET A 59 -14.62 -3.16 -17.43
C MET A 59 -14.33 -3.48 -18.91
N ILE A 60 -13.05 -3.49 -19.30
CA ILE A 60 -12.65 -3.83 -20.68
C ILE A 60 -13.03 -5.28 -21.01
N ARG A 61 -12.82 -6.22 -20.07
CA ARG A 61 -13.17 -7.64 -20.27
C ARG A 61 -14.68 -7.83 -20.42
N ASP A 62 -15.46 -7.18 -19.57
CA ASP A 62 -16.92 -7.32 -19.55
C ASP A 62 -17.53 -6.70 -20.82
N GLY A 63 -17.02 -5.56 -21.29
CA GLY A 63 -17.40 -4.97 -22.58
C GLY A 63 -17.08 -5.87 -23.78
N LYS A 64 -15.93 -6.56 -23.77
CA LYS A 64 -15.55 -7.51 -24.84
C LYS A 64 -16.47 -8.74 -24.88
N ASN A 65 -16.88 -9.27 -23.72
CA ASN A 65 -17.77 -10.42 -23.66
C ASN A 65 -19.18 -10.07 -24.17
N ASN A 66 -19.72 -8.91 -23.79
CA ASN A 66 -21.03 -8.48 -24.28
C ASN A 66 -21.08 -8.26 -25.80
N SER A 67 -19.96 -7.89 -26.44
CA SER A 67 -19.93 -7.74 -27.91
C SER A 67 -19.95 -9.07 -28.67
N LYS A 68 -19.45 -10.16 -28.06
CA LYS A 68 -19.34 -11.48 -28.70
C LYS A 68 -20.64 -12.29 -28.67
N ASP A 69 -21.55 -11.98 -27.74
CA ASP A 69 -22.87 -12.62 -27.65
C ASP A 69 -23.89 -11.97 -28.60
N SER A 70 -23.52 -10.87 -29.27
CA SER A 70 -24.37 -10.12 -30.22
C SER A 70 -24.03 -10.35 -31.71
N ASP A 71 -23.03 -11.18 -32.02
CA ASP A 71 -22.67 -11.63 -33.38
C ASP A 71 -23.08 -13.10 -33.58
#